data_AF-A0A3N1TP71-F1
#
_entry.id   AF-A0A3N1TP71-F1
#
_cell.length_a   1.000
_cell.length_b   1.000
_cell.length_c   1.000
_cell.angle_alpha   90.00
_cell.angle_beta   90.00
_cell.angle_gamma   90.00
#
_symmetry.space_group_name_H-M   'P 1'
#
loop_
_entity.id
_entity.type
_entity.pdbx_description
1 polymer ?
#
loop_
_entity_poly.entity_id
_entity_poly.type
_entity_poly.pdbx_seq_one_letter_code
_entity_poly.pdbx_strand_id
1 'polypeptide(L)'
;MTTLSIETDPAHGGRWTSLRAAGREWLWHRDEPRRPGAVPDDAFADAGGLEECVPTVRGAPDHGDAWARPWQRADGTESVDCPDFRLSRRIRSDGDRAVADYRLTAEPGYRFLWAAHALLDLSEEACIGIRDGTPTRFYPDNGTRWIPCFWPSQPGRTAGLDRLGPDDGTAVGAIVDSPRVYVRDGAATLRMAVEAEGQPVSVALWRNLGGFPEQEPYRSVGVEPMLGRVFDLAAAEDGDAACVPRSGEVRWRLTVAAQAPEPWAQPAPRTEPETNTASEETDRKGTRTWIC
;
A
#
# COMPACT_ATOMS: atom_id res chain seq x y z
N MET A 1 -16.63 -14.52 -7.31
CA MET A 1 -15.49 -13.59 -7.15
C MET A 1 -15.94 -12.53 -6.17
N THR A 2 -15.21 -12.33 -5.08
CA THR A 2 -15.57 -11.33 -4.07
C THR A 2 -15.23 -9.94 -4.61
N THR A 3 -16.24 -9.08 -4.73
CA THR A 3 -16.07 -7.68 -5.13
C THR A 3 -15.23 -6.95 -4.08
N LEU A 4 -14.36 -6.05 -4.53
CA LEU A 4 -13.62 -5.15 -3.65
C LEU A 4 -14.58 -4.12 -3.06
N SER A 5 -14.61 -4.01 -1.73
CA SER A 5 -15.41 -3.02 -1.00
C SER A 5 -14.54 -2.14 -0.11
N ILE A 6 -14.89 -0.86 -0.05
CA ILE A 6 -14.26 0.15 0.81
C ILE A 6 -15.34 0.75 1.71
N GLU A 7 -15.03 0.87 3.00
CA GLU A 7 -15.83 1.65 3.95
C GLU A 7 -15.02 2.83 4.45
N THR A 8 -15.69 3.96 4.65
CA THR A 8 -15.07 5.21 5.08
C THR A 8 -15.86 5.85 6.21
N ASP A 9 -15.15 6.56 7.08
CA ASP A 9 -15.68 7.30 8.21
C ASP A 9 -15.49 8.81 8.03
N PRO A 10 -16.45 9.51 7.42
CA PRO A 10 -16.41 10.95 7.28
C PRO A 10 -16.39 11.69 8.62
N ALA A 11 -16.95 11.14 9.71
CA ALA A 11 -17.01 11.88 10.97
C ALA A 11 -15.62 12.05 11.60
N HIS A 12 -14.69 11.14 11.32
CA HIS A 12 -13.36 11.13 11.89
C HIS A 12 -12.29 11.10 10.79
N GLY A 13 -12.13 12.20 10.06
CA GLY A 13 -11.02 12.36 9.11
C GLY A 13 -11.27 11.86 7.70
N GLY A 14 -12.46 11.32 7.40
CA GLY A 14 -12.66 10.63 6.13
C GLY A 14 -11.79 9.37 6.03
N ARG A 15 -11.31 8.80 7.12
CA ARG A 15 -10.48 7.58 7.08
C ARG A 15 -11.17 6.43 6.34
N TRP A 16 -10.42 5.60 5.61
CA TRP A 16 -10.94 4.30 5.17
C TRP A 16 -10.81 3.32 6.33
N THR A 17 -11.95 2.83 6.79
CA THR A 17 -12.06 1.91 7.93
C THR A 17 -12.12 0.45 7.49
N SER A 18 -12.23 0.17 6.19
CA SER A 18 -12.15 -1.18 5.65
C SER A 18 -11.75 -1.15 4.18
N LEU A 19 -10.91 -2.11 3.77
CA LEU A 19 -10.62 -2.47 2.38
C LEU A 19 -10.68 -4.00 2.27
N ARG A 20 -11.86 -4.52 1.94
CA ARG A 20 -12.06 -5.96 1.75
C ARG A 20 -11.92 -6.33 0.30
N ALA A 21 -11.02 -7.25 0.00
CA ALA A 21 -10.80 -7.73 -1.35
C ALA A 21 -10.07 -9.07 -1.32
N ALA A 22 -10.22 -9.89 -2.37
CA ALA A 22 -9.57 -11.21 -2.47
C ALA A 22 -9.82 -12.12 -1.25
N GLY A 23 -10.96 -11.97 -0.58
CA GLY A 23 -11.35 -12.81 0.56
C GLY A 23 -10.80 -12.39 1.92
N ARG A 24 -10.17 -11.22 2.05
CA ARG A 24 -9.63 -10.72 3.31
C ARG A 24 -9.89 -9.24 3.54
N GLU A 25 -9.79 -8.82 4.80
CA GLU A 25 -9.51 -7.43 5.16
C GLU A 25 -8.02 -7.15 4.91
N TRP A 26 -7.72 -5.99 4.35
CA TRP A 26 -6.34 -5.56 4.06
C TRP A 26 -5.86 -4.48 5.02
N LEU A 27 -6.76 -3.71 5.63
CA LEU A 27 -6.36 -2.64 6.53
C LEU A 27 -6.10 -3.19 7.93
N TRP A 28 -4.98 -2.77 8.50
CA TRP A 28 -4.66 -2.99 9.89
C TRP A 28 -5.43 -1.99 10.76
N HIS A 29 -5.84 -2.43 11.94
CA HIS A 29 -6.57 -1.62 12.90
C HIS A 29 -6.06 -1.88 14.31
N ARG A 30 -6.12 -0.84 15.15
CA ARG A 30 -6.02 -0.98 16.60
C ARG A 30 -7.07 -0.12 17.28
N ASP A 31 -7.33 -0.43 18.55
CA ASP A 31 -8.09 0.47 19.40
C ASP A 31 -7.22 1.70 19.71
N GLU A 32 -7.75 2.88 19.45
CA GLU A 32 -7.09 4.17 19.69
C GLU A 32 -8.12 5.10 20.33
N PRO A 33 -8.15 5.18 21.67
CA PRO A 33 -9.22 5.86 22.39
C PRO A 33 -9.22 7.37 22.18
N ARG A 34 -8.11 7.96 21.69
CA ARG A 34 -8.06 9.39 21.34
C ARG A 34 -8.85 9.69 20.07
N ARG A 35 -9.02 8.72 19.17
CA ARG A 35 -9.56 8.96 17.81
C ARG A 35 -10.94 9.62 17.78
N PRO A 36 -11.94 9.22 18.59
CA PRO A 36 -13.26 9.85 18.55
C PRO A 36 -13.28 11.34 18.94
N GLY A 37 -12.27 11.79 19.69
CA GLY A 37 -12.17 13.16 20.18
C GLY A 37 -11.08 13.99 19.51
N ALA A 38 -10.36 13.44 18.52
CA ALA A 38 -9.25 14.11 17.87
C ALA A 38 -9.72 15.36 17.13
N VAL A 39 -8.97 16.45 17.29
CA VAL A 39 -9.18 17.73 16.60
C VAL A 39 -7.90 18.15 15.88
N PRO A 40 -7.97 19.10 14.91
CA PRO A 40 -6.76 19.64 14.30
C PRO A 40 -5.73 20.10 15.35
N ASP A 41 -4.45 19.94 15.01
CA ASP A 41 -3.28 20.18 15.88
C ASP A 41 -3.02 19.16 17.01
N ASP A 42 -3.93 18.21 17.24
CA ASP A 42 -3.64 17.08 18.12
C ASP A 42 -2.50 16.21 17.58
N ALA A 43 -1.79 15.54 18.49
CA ALA A 43 -0.86 14.49 18.10
C ALA A 43 -1.61 13.35 17.40
N PHE A 44 -1.03 12.81 16.33
CA PHE A 44 -1.67 11.79 15.50
C PHE A 44 -2.22 10.62 16.34
N ALA A 45 -3.51 10.35 16.16
CA ALA A 45 -4.23 9.27 16.80
C ALA A 45 -4.32 8.09 15.82
N ASP A 46 -3.22 7.33 15.75
CA ASP A 46 -3.10 6.19 14.84
C ASP A 46 -4.09 5.08 15.23
N ALA A 47 -5.18 4.97 14.48
CA ALA A 47 -6.16 3.90 14.63
C ALA A 47 -5.99 2.78 13.58
N GLY A 48 -4.95 2.86 12.73
CA GLY A 48 -4.80 2.05 11.52
C GLY A 48 -5.55 2.59 10.30
N GLY A 49 -5.93 1.74 9.36
CA GLY A 49 -6.76 2.11 8.19
C GLY A 49 -5.97 2.83 7.09
N LEU A 50 -6.68 3.60 6.25
CA LEU A 50 -6.08 4.52 5.29
C LEU A 50 -6.49 5.95 5.64
N GLU A 51 -5.50 6.79 5.91
CA GLU A 51 -5.68 8.24 6.13
C GLU A 51 -5.18 9.03 4.93
N GLU A 52 -5.79 10.18 4.65
CA GLU A 52 -5.21 11.17 3.75
C GLU A 52 -4.33 12.15 4.53
N CYS A 53 -3.02 11.94 4.48
CA CYS A 53 -2.06 12.89 5.03
C CYS A 53 -1.89 14.06 4.07
N VAL A 54 -2.33 15.26 4.47
CA VAL A 54 -2.25 16.48 3.65
C VAL A 54 -2.33 17.71 4.58
N PRO A 55 -1.45 18.72 4.45
CA PRO A 55 -0.48 18.93 3.36
C PRO A 55 0.89 18.30 3.59
N THR A 56 1.06 17.50 4.65
CA THR A 56 2.33 16.84 4.96
C THR A 56 2.10 15.45 5.54
N VAL A 57 3.09 14.56 5.48
CA VAL A 57 3.01 13.24 6.15
C VAL A 57 3.62 13.33 7.55
N ARG A 58 4.79 13.96 7.68
CA ARG A 58 5.43 14.30 8.95
C ARG A 58 5.50 15.82 9.08
N GLY A 59 5.38 16.34 10.29
CA GLY A 59 5.49 17.77 10.54
C GLY A 59 4.68 18.21 11.76
N ALA A 60 4.38 19.50 11.82
CA ALA A 60 3.46 20.08 12.79
C ALA A 60 2.34 20.81 12.03
N PRO A 61 1.09 20.30 12.03
CA PRO A 61 0.67 19.05 12.68
C PRO A 61 1.17 17.79 11.95
N ASP A 62 1.34 16.71 12.71
CA ASP A 62 1.72 15.40 12.18
C ASP A 62 0.55 14.85 11.34
N HIS A 63 0.86 14.29 10.16
CA HIS A 63 -0.13 13.84 9.16
C HIS A 63 -1.03 14.95 8.59
N GLY A 64 -0.70 16.22 8.85
CA GLY A 64 -1.39 17.38 8.30
C GLY A 64 -2.78 17.63 8.90
N ASP A 65 -3.61 18.33 8.14
CA ASP A 65 -4.82 18.98 8.62
C ASP A 65 -6.10 18.15 8.44
N ALA A 66 -6.13 17.25 7.47
CA ALA A 66 -7.37 16.61 7.04
C ALA A 66 -7.83 15.46 7.94
N TRP A 67 -6.90 14.74 8.57
CA TRP A 67 -7.17 13.48 9.27
C TRP A 67 -8.00 13.65 10.55
N ALA A 68 -7.93 14.81 11.20
CA ALA A 68 -8.66 15.09 12.44
C ALA A 68 -9.98 15.85 12.20
N ARG A 69 -10.29 16.21 10.94
CA ARG A 69 -11.48 16.99 10.61
C ARG A 69 -12.63 16.09 10.19
N PRO A 70 -13.88 16.42 10.52
CA PRO A 70 -15.02 15.78 9.90
C PRO A 70 -15.15 16.20 8.43
N TRP A 71 -15.38 15.22 7.57
CA TRP A 71 -15.64 15.39 6.15
C TRP A 71 -17.15 15.43 5.90
N GLN A 72 -17.55 16.22 4.91
CA GLN A 72 -18.91 16.27 4.41
C GLN A 72 -19.09 15.24 3.30
N ARG A 73 -20.25 14.58 3.23
CA ARG A 73 -20.61 13.66 2.14
C ARG A 73 -21.86 14.16 1.42
N ALA A 74 -21.76 14.38 0.11
CA ALA A 74 -22.85 14.77 -0.76
C ALA A 74 -22.68 14.16 -2.17
N ASP A 75 -23.74 13.58 -2.73
CA ASP A 75 -23.77 13.00 -4.10
C ASP A 75 -22.63 11.99 -4.40
N GLY A 76 -22.23 11.23 -3.38
CA GLY A 76 -21.12 10.26 -3.45
C GLY A 76 -19.74 10.90 -3.52
N THR A 77 -19.62 12.20 -3.24
CA THR A 77 -18.36 12.91 -3.04
C THR A 77 -18.17 13.19 -1.56
N GLU A 78 -16.96 12.98 -1.07
CA GLU A 78 -16.57 13.37 0.28
C GLU A 78 -15.58 14.52 0.21
N SER A 79 -15.70 15.51 1.09
CA SER A 79 -14.81 16.66 1.08
C SER A 79 -14.57 17.24 2.45
N VAL A 80 -13.41 17.85 2.61
CA VAL A 80 -13.02 18.61 3.80
C VAL A 80 -12.48 19.97 3.36
N ASP A 81 -12.94 21.01 4.06
CA ASP A 81 -12.41 22.36 3.93
C ASP A 81 -11.38 22.57 5.06
N CYS A 82 -10.13 22.82 4.67
CA CYS A 82 -9.04 23.20 5.55
C CYS A 82 -8.75 24.71 5.38
N PRO A 83 -7.95 25.33 6.26
CA PRO A 83 -7.68 26.78 6.18
C PRO A 83 -7.11 27.22 4.82
N ASP A 84 -6.18 26.44 4.25
CA ASP A 84 -5.45 26.83 3.04
C ASP A 84 -5.88 26.08 1.76
N PHE A 85 -6.67 25.02 1.90
CA PHE A 85 -7.08 24.18 0.78
C PHE A 85 -8.41 23.48 1.06
N ARG A 86 -9.05 23.02 -0.01
CA ARG A 86 -10.14 22.06 0.06
C ARG A 86 -9.71 20.76 -0.62
N LEU A 87 -9.89 19.65 0.08
CA LEU A 87 -9.74 18.31 -0.49
C LEU A 87 -11.12 17.71 -0.76
N SER A 88 -11.26 17.04 -1.90
CA SER A 88 -12.44 16.24 -2.21
C SER A 88 -12.04 14.93 -2.89
N ARG A 89 -12.81 13.87 -2.63
CA ARG A 89 -12.63 12.57 -3.27
C ARG A 89 -13.95 11.93 -3.66
N ARG A 90 -13.90 11.07 -4.67
CA ARG A 90 -14.99 10.15 -5.04
C ARG A 90 -14.44 8.76 -5.21
N ILE A 91 -14.99 7.81 -4.44
CA ILE A 91 -14.58 6.41 -4.47
C ILE A 91 -15.62 5.61 -5.26
N ARG A 92 -15.16 4.75 -6.16
CA ARG A 92 -15.97 3.85 -6.97
C ARG A 92 -15.32 2.48 -6.99
N SER A 93 -16.09 1.44 -6.69
CA SER A 93 -15.66 0.04 -6.83
C SER A 93 -16.35 -0.60 -8.02
N ASP A 94 -15.59 -1.40 -8.77
CA ASP A 94 -16.05 -2.23 -9.88
C ASP A 94 -15.27 -3.53 -9.89
N GLY A 95 -15.96 -4.65 -9.65
CA GLY A 95 -15.34 -5.97 -9.57
C GLY A 95 -14.23 -6.03 -8.52
N ASP A 96 -13.01 -6.35 -8.96
CA ASP A 96 -11.82 -6.50 -8.13
C ASP A 96 -11.00 -5.21 -7.98
N ARG A 97 -11.55 -4.08 -8.44
CA ARG A 97 -10.88 -2.78 -8.51
C ARG A 97 -11.70 -1.68 -7.83
N ALA A 98 -11.03 -0.79 -7.14
CA ALA A 98 -11.54 0.52 -6.74
C ALA A 98 -10.71 1.66 -7.33
N VAL A 99 -11.38 2.78 -7.52
CA VAL A 99 -10.80 4.04 -7.95
C VAL A 99 -11.28 5.14 -7.02
N ALA A 100 -10.32 5.83 -6.41
CA ALA A 100 -10.55 7.08 -5.71
C ALA A 100 -10.00 8.22 -6.58
N ASP A 101 -10.88 9.04 -7.14
CA ASP A 101 -10.50 10.28 -7.82
C ASP A 101 -10.48 11.41 -6.80
N TYR A 102 -9.37 12.13 -6.73
CA TYR A 102 -9.15 13.22 -5.80
C TYR A 102 -9.01 14.55 -6.53
N ARG A 103 -9.36 15.61 -5.81
CA ARG A 103 -9.20 16.99 -6.24
C ARG A 103 -8.87 17.85 -5.03
N LEU A 104 -7.77 18.60 -5.14
CA LEU A 104 -7.38 19.65 -4.21
C LEU A 104 -7.47 21.01 -4.90
N THR A 105 -8.14 21.97 -4.26
CA THR A 105 -8.17 23.37 -4.69
C THR A 105 -7.54 24.25 -3.61
N ALA A 106 -6.65 25.14 -4.02
CA ALA A 106 -5.97 26.12 -3.17
C ALA A 106 -5.46 27.28 -4.02
N GLU A 107 -4.83 28.27 -3.38
CA GLU A 107 -4.16 29.36 -4.11
C GLU A 107 -3.04 28.83 -5.02
N PRO A 108 -2.86 29.38 -6.24
CA PRO A 108 -1.75 29.02 -7.11
C PRO A 108 -0.38 29.16 -6.42
N GLY A 109 0.47 28.17 -6.58
CA GLY A 109 1.78 28.09 -5.90
C GLY A 109 1.72 27.43 -4.53
N TYR A 110 0.54 27.07 -4.01
CA TYR A 110 0.41 26.28 -2.79
C TYR A 110 1.13 24.94 -2.95
N ARG A 111 2.08 24.66 -2.05
CA ARG A 111 2.85 23.41 -2.02
C ARG A 111 2.25 22.45 -1.02
N PHE A 112 2.17 21.17 -1.37
CA PHE A 112 1.68 20.14 -0.49
C PHE A 112 2.31 18.78 -0.80
N LEU A 113 2.28 17.91 0.19
CA LEU A 113 2.37 16.47 0.04
C LEU A 113 0.97 15.90 0.22
N TRP A 114 0.70 14.81 -0.47
CA TRP A 114 -0.43 13.95 -0.18
C TRP A 114 0.05 12.50 -0.11
N ALA A 115 -0.37 11.76 0.91
CA ALA A 115 -0.17 10.32 0.96
C ALA A 115 -1.48 9.64 1.34
N ALA A 116 -1.80 8.56 0.64
CA ALA A 116 -2.77 7.59 1.11
C ALA A 116 -2.08 6.68 2.14
N HIS A 117 -2.01 7.14 3.40
CA HIS A 117 -1.31 6.48 4.49
C HIS A 117 -2.05 5.19 4.92
N ALA A 118 -1.91 4.14 4.11
CA ALA A 118 -2.58 2.86 4.27
C ALA A 118 -1.74 1.93 5.13
N LEU A 119 -2.18 1.71 6.36
CA LEU A 119 -1.63 0.70 7.25
C LEU A 119 -2.27 -0.64 6.93
N LEU A 120 -1.46 -1.58 6.45
CA LEU A 120 -1.90 -2.88 5.96
C LEU A 120 -1.71 -3.97 7.02
N ASP A 121 -2.71 -4.84 7.15
CA ASP A 121 -2.66 -6.04 7.99
C ASP A 121 -1.87 -7.12 7.24
N LEU A 122 -0.58 -7.23 7.53
CA LEU A 122 0.34 -8.09 6.78
C LEU A 122 1.03 -9.12 7.67
N SER A 123 1.06 -10.37 7.20
CA SER A 123 1.82 -11.44 7.85
C SER A 123 3.34 -11.21 7.78
N GLU A 124 4.09 -11.99 8.55
CA GLU A 124 5.56 -12.01 8.50
C GLU A 124 6.11 -12.41 7.12
N GLU A 125 5.35 -13.21 6.37
CA GLU A 125 5.71 -13.72 5.04
C GLU A 125 5.37 -12.76 3.90
N ALA A 126 4.68 -11.65 4.20
CA ALA A 126 4.27 -10.70 3.19
C ALA A 126 5.48 -10.04 2.52
N CYS A 127 5.32 -9.72 1.24
CA CYS A 127 6.35 -9.04 0.46
C CYS A 127 5.79 -7.85 -0.30
N ILE A 128 6.59 -6.80 -0.35
CA ILE A 128 6.29 -5.57 -1.07
C ILE A 128 7.07 -5.58 -2.37
N GLY A 129 6.36 -5.32 -3.46
CA GLY A 129 6.87 -5.38 -4.81
C GLY A 129 6.82 -4.03 -5.49
N ILE A 130 8.00 -3.51 -5.79
CA ILE A 130 8.25 -2.36 -6.67
C ILE A 130 9.32 -2.80 -7.66
N ARG A 131 9.44 -2.11 -8.80
CA ARG A 131 10.44 -2.45 -9.82
C ARG A 131 11.87 -2.37 -9.25
N ASP A 132 12.66 -3.40 -9.50
CA ASP A 132 14.07 -3.43 -9.13
C ASP A 132 14.86 -2.28 -9.78
N GLY A 133 15.87 -1.78 -9.08
CA GLY A 133 16.68 -0.63 -9.47
C GLY A 133 15.98 0.72 -9.32
N THR A 134 14.78 0.79 -8.74
CA THR A 134 14.07 2.08 -8.59
C THR A 134 14.76 2.97 -7.55
N PRO A 135 15.08 4.24 -7.86
CA PRO A 135 15.64 5.18 -6.90
C PRO A 135 14.82 5.27 -5.62
N THR A 136 15.50 5.25 -4.47
CA THR A 136 14.86 5.20 -3.15
C THR A 136 15.60 6.11 -2.18
N ARG A 137 14.83 6.84 -1.36
CA ARG A 137 15.33 7.57 -0.19
C ARG A 137 14.99 6.76 1.05
N PHE A 138 16.01 6.21 1.72
CA PHE A 138 15.84 5.40 2.93
C PHE A 138 15.98 6.26 4.19
N TYR A 139 15.00 6.15 5.10
CA TYR A 139 14.93 6.85 6.37
C TYR A 139 15.18 5.82 7.49
N PRO A 140 16.36 5.83 8.13
CA PRO A 140 16.71 4.84 9.15
C PRO A 140 15.95 5.02 10.47
N ASP A 141 15.27 6.15 10.65
CA ASP A 141 14.53 6.52 11.84
C ASP A 141 13.35 7.45 11.50
N ASN A 142 12.70 8.00 12.53
CA ASN A 142 11.58 8.94 12.41
C ASN A 142 12.01 10.37 12.04
N GLY A 143 13.32 10.63 11.89
CA GLY A 143 13.86 11.93 11.50
C GLY A 143 13.68 12.25 10.01
N THR A 144 14.25 13.39 9.59
CA THR A 144 14.20 13.89 8.21
C THR A 144 15.39 13.46 7.35
N ARG A 145 16.44 12.91 7.97
CA ARG A 145 17.65 12.47 7.28
C ARG A 145 17.36 11.18 6.50
N TRP A 146 17.78 11.16 5.25
CA TRP A 146 17.70 9.97 4.40
C TRP A 146 19.03 9.64 3.71
N ILE A 147 19.12 8.40 3.23
CA ILE A 147 20.27 7.85 2.51
C ILE A 147 19.79 7.42 1.12
N PRO A 148 20.45 7.85 0.01
CA PRO A 148 20.10 7.38 -1.32
C PRO A 148 20.44 5.89 -1.48
N CYS A 149 19.49 5.13 -2.03
CA CYS A 149 19.68 3.73 -2.42
C CYS A 149 18.79 3.37 -3.61
N PHE A 150 18.70 2.07 -3.90
CA PHE A 150 17.82 1.51 -4.93
C PHE A 150 16.94 0.42 -4.33
N TRP A 151 15.76 0.23 -4.90
CA TRP A 151 14.84 -0.84 -4.54
C TRP A 151 15.19 -2.16 -5.26
N PRO A 152 15.04 -3.34 -4.63
CA PRO A 152 14.98 -3.51 -3.19
C PRO A 152 16.35 -3.21 -2.54
N SER A 153 16.27 -2.84 -1.26
CA SER A 153 17.36 -2.87 -0.28
C SER A 153 18.21 -4.13 -0.31
N GLN A 154 19.54 -4.10 -0.49
CA GLN A 154 20.32 -5.25 0.00
C GLN A 154 20.13 -5.39 1.52
N PRO A 155 19.90 -6.62 2.05
CA PRO A 155 19.84 -6.86 3.49
C PRO A 155 21.06 -6.26 4.21
N GLY A 156 20.83 -5.65 5.37
CA GLY A 156 21.87 -4.97 6.16
C GLY A 156 22.16 -3.52 5.76
N ARG A 157 21.68 -3.04 4.59
CA ARG A 157 21.76 -1.62 4.20
C ARG A 157 20.49 -0.82 4.53
N THR A 158 19.35 -1.50 4.57
CA THR A 158 17.99 -0.91 4.50
C THR A 158 16.94 -1.79 5.20
N ALA A 159 17.38 -2.75 6.02
CA ALA A 159 16.54 -3.74 6.71
C ALA A 159 15.65 -4.64 5.81
N GLY A 160 15.85 -4.66 4.49
CA GLY A 160 15.05 -5.51 3.59
C GLY A 160 13.58 -5.11 3.56
N LEU A 161 13.27 -3.84 3.30
CA LEU A 161 11.92 -3.27 3.28
C LEU A 161 10.91 -4.03 2.38
N ASP A 162 11.38 -4.82 1.42
CA ASP A 162 10.55 -5.67 0.56
C ASP A 162 10.08 -6.96 1.24
N ARG A 163 10.64 -7.32 2.41
CA ARG A 163 10.33 -8.52 3.21
C ARG A 163 10.16 -8.16 4.69
N LEU A 164 8.98 -8.43 5.25
CA LEU A 164 8.69 -8.00 6.61
C LEU A 164 9.42 -8.86 7.65
N GLY A 165 9.16 -10.17 7.69
CA GLY A 165 9.66 -11.05 8.73
C GLY A 165 8.98 -10.82 10.10
N PRO A 166 9.46 -11.49 11.15
CA PRO A 166 8.98 -11.33 12.52
C PRO A 166 9.35 -9.95 13.07
N ASP A 167 8.75 -9.61 14.21
CA ASP A 167 9.06 -8.37 14.91
C ASP A 167 10.54 -8.30 15.31
N ASP A 168 11.22 -7.22 14.91
CA ASP A 168 12.66 -7.02 15.10
C ASP A 168 12.99 -5.76 15.92
N GLY A 169 11.96 -5.06 16.41
CA GLY A 169 12.11 -3.85 17.22
C GLY A 169 12.50 -2.61 16.42
N THR A 170 12.41 -2.65 15.09
CA THR A 170 12.78 -1.51 14.24
C THR A 170 11.57 -0.76 13.68
N ALA A 171 11.77 0.53 13.41
CA ALA A 171 10.81 1.38 12.72
C ALA A 171 11.56 2.25 11.71
N VAL A 172 11.37 1.96 10.42
CA VAL A 172 12.11 2.60 9.31
C VAL A 172 11.18 3.02 8.19
N GLY A 173 11.59 4.02 7.41
CA GLY A 173 10.81 4.52 6.28
C GLY A 173 11.57 4.48 4.96
N ALA A 174 10.84 4.54 3.84
CA ALA A 174 11.41 4.83 2.55
C ALA A 174 10.45 5.60 1.65
N ILE A 175 11.00 6.41 0.75
CA ILE A 175 10.27 6.95 -0.40
C ILE A 175 10.87 6.34 -1.66
N VAL A 176 10.06 5.61 -2.42
CA VAL A 176 10.48 4.92 -3.65
C VAL A 176 9.88 5.63 -4.86
N ASP A 177 10.71 6.01 -5.83
CA ASP A 177 10.30 6.75 -7.04
C ASP A 177 9.52 5.87 -8.03
N SER A 178 8.32 5.45 -7.62
CA SER A 178 7.42 4.61 -8.38
C SER A 178 5.98 5.08 -8.19
N PRO A 179 5.16 5.15 -9.25
CA PRO A 179 3.73 5.38 -9.13
C PRO A 179 2.95 4.11 -8.75
N ARG A 180 3.61 2.96 -8.63
CA ARG A 180 2.98 1.64 -8.49
C ARG A 180 3.69 0.79 -7.45
N VAL A 181 2.89 0.05 -6.70
CA VAL A 181 3.33 -0.96 -5.73
C VAL A 181 2.35 -2.13 -5.75
N TYR A 182 2.86 -3.33 -5.46
CA TYR A 182 2.01 -4.45 -5.09
C TYR A 182 2.47 -5.04 -3.76
N VAL A 183 1.55 -5.65 -3.04
CA VAL A 183 1.80 -6.37 -1.80
C VAL A 183 1.24 -7.77 -1.98
N ARG A 184 2.07 -8.78 -1.73
CA ARG A 184 1.63 -10.18 -1.71
C ARG A 184 1.68 -10.68 -0.28
N ASP A 185 0.58 -11.28 0.16
CA ASP A 185 0.51 -11.93 1.47
C ASP A 185 -0.29 -13.24 1.32
N GLY A 186 0.39 -14.35 1.59
CA GLY A 186 -0.03 -15.67 1.16
C GLY A 186 -0.32 -15.70 -0.34
N ALA A 187 -1.54 -16.06 -0.70
CA ALA A 187 -1.99 -16.15 -2.08
C ALA A 187 -2.67 -14.88 -2.62
N ALA A 188 -2.97 -13.92 -1.74
CA ALA A 188 -3.64 -12.69 -2.12
C ALA A 188 -2.62 -11.63 -2.55
N THR A 189 -2.98 -10.84 -3.56
CA THR A 189 -2.16 -9.69 -3.99
C THR A 189 -3.01 -8.43 -3.99
N LEU A 190 -2.53 -7.37 -3.34
CA LEU A 190 -3.06 -6.02 -3.44
C LEU A 190 -2.15 -5.20 -4.36
N ARG A 191 -2.71 -4.42 -5.28
CA ARG A 191 -1.99 -3.49 -6.14
C ARG A 191 -2.53 -2.09 -5.93
N MET A 192 -1.62 -1.13 -5.80
CA MET A 192 -1.94 0.28 -5.66
C MET A 192 -1.18 1.07 -6.70
N ALA A 193 -1.85 2.03 -7.32
CA ALA A 193 -1.25 2.92 -8.31
C ALA A 193 -1.79 4.34 -8.14
N VAL A 194 -0.89 5.32 -8.16
CA VAL A 194 -1.24 6.74 -8.16
C VAL A 194 -0.87 7.38 -9.50
N GLU A 195 -1.77 8.21 -10.02
CA GLU A 195 -1.60 8.95 -11.26
C GLU A 195 -1.92 10.42 -11.00
N ALA A 196 -0.97 11.32 -11.26
CA ALA A 196 -1.12 12.76 -11.11
C ALA A 196 -0.29 13.46 -12.20
N GLU A 197 -0.93 14.03 -13.20
CA GLU A 197 -0.23 14.68 -14.30
C GLU A 197 0.55 15.91 -13.81
N GLY A 198 1.83 15.99 -14.16
CA GLY A 198 2.69 17.12 -13.82
C GLY A 198 3.07 17.25 -12.34
N GLN A 199 2.74 16.26 -11.51
CA GLN A 199 3.06 16.26 -10.07
C GLN A 199 4.09 15.16 -9.74
N PRO A 200 4.91 15.33 -8.69
CA PRO A 200 5.80 14.26 -8.25
C PRO A 200 4.98 13.11 -7.66
N VAL A 201 5.17 11.90 -8.16
CA VAL A 201 4.49 10.69 -7.66
C VAL A 201 5.50 9.69 -7.13
N SER A 202 5.20 9.07 -6.00
CA SER A 202 6.04 8.05 -5.38
C SER A 202 5.20 7.08 -4.54
N VAL A 203 5.87 6.11 -3.92
CA VAL A 203 5.30 5.29 -2.85
C VAL A 203 6.14 5.50 -1.60
N ALA A 204 5.49 6.02 -0.56
CA ALA A 204 6.01 6.01 0.80
C ALA A 204 5.81 4.63 1.42
N LEU A 205 6.80 4.17 2.17
CA LEU A 205 6.79 2.91 2.90
C LEU A 205 7.16 3.20 4.36
N TRP A 206 6.41 2.58 5.26
CA TRP A 206 6.69 2.55 6.69
C TRP A 206 6.72 1.10 7.15
N ARG A 207 7.85 0.67 7.72
CA ARG A 207 8.01 -0.66 8.32
C ARG A 207 8.27 -0.48 9.80
N ASN A 208 7.23 -0.65 10.61
CA ASN A 208 7.32 -0.68 12.05
C ASN A 208 7.05 -2.10 12.53
N LEU A 209 8.09 -2.78 12.97
CA LEU A 209 8.03 -4.15 13.46
C LEU A 209 8.29 -4.18 14.96
N GLY A 210 7.53 -3.36 15.69
CA GLY A 210 7.66 -3.21 17.15
C GLY A 210 8.75 -2.22 17.57
N GLY A 211 9.10 -1.25 16.73
CA GLY A 211 10.10 -0.21 17.05
C GLY A 211 9.52 1.15 17.43
N PHE A 212 8.23 1.39 17.16
CA PHE A 212 7.57 2.68 17.38
C PHE A 212 6.11 2.51 17.84
N PRO A 213 5.58 3.43 18.67
CA PRO A 213 6.29 4.44 19.45
C PRO A 213 7.14 3.80 20.55
N GLU A 214 8.14 4.53 21.05
CA GLU A 214 9.12 4.01 22.01
C GLU A 214 8.48 3.49 23.30
N GLN A 215 7.40 4.13 23.76
CA GLN A 215 6.74 3.81 25.02
C GLN A 215 5.80 2.60 24.92
N GLU A 216 5.18 2.40 23.76
CA GLU A 216 4.20 1.34 23.53
C GLU A 216 4.31 0.85 22.07
N PRO A 217 5.40 0.13 21.75
CA PRO A 217 5.67 -0.26 20.38
C PRO A 217 4.66 -1.29 19.87
N TYR A 218 4.33 -1.18 18.60
CA TYR A 218 3.46 -2.14 17.91
C TYR A 218 3.96 -2.43 16.50
N ARG A 219 3.39 -3.46 15.87
CA ARG A 219 3.60 -3.78 14.46
C ARG A 219 2.63 -3.00 13.59
N SER A 220 3.14 -2.22 12.63
CA SER A 220 2.34 -1.59 11.58
C SER A 220 3.16 -1.42 10.30
N VAL A 221 2.53 -1.63 9.15
CA VAL A 221 3.19 -1.51 7.84
C VAL A 221 2.40 -0.57 6.94
N GLY A 222 2.99 0.58 6.63
CA GLY A 222 2.45 1.57 5.71
C GLY A 222 2.90 1.32 4.28
N VAL A 223 1.94 1.28 3.36
CA VAL A 223 2.19 1.27 1.91
C VAL A 223 1.37 2.38 1.27
N GLU A 224 2.03 3.45 0.88
CA GLU A 224 1.39 4.76 0.80
C GLU A 224 1.67 5.43 -0.54
N PRO A 225 0.81 5.24 -1.55
CA PRO A 225 0.90 6.01 -2.78
C PRO A 225 0.80 7.50 -2.47
N MET A 226 1.69 8.28 -3.06
CA MET A 226 1.98 9.64 -2.64
C MET A 226 2.10 10.59 -3.83
N LEU A 227 1.64 11.83 -3.64
CA LEU A 227 2.13 13.00 -4.35
C LEU A 227 3.22 13.63 -3.47
N GLY A 228 4.48 13.48 -3.87
CA GLY A 228 5.62 13.91 -3.06
C GLY A 228 6.85 12.99 -3.19
N ARG A 229 7.98 13.41 -2.62
CA ARG A 229 9.25 12.65 -2.59
C ARG A 229 9.94 12.65 -1.21
N VAL A 230 9.29 13.20 -0.19
CA VAL A 230 9.76 13.27 1.20
C VAL A 230 8.56 13.08 2.13
N PHE A 231 8.81 12.73 3.39
CA PHE A 231 7.73 12.67 4.39
C PHE A 231 7.33 14.05 4.93
N ASP A 232 8.28 14.98 5.05
CA ASP A 232 8.06 16.31 5.64
C ASP A 232 8.10 17.39 4.56
N LEU A 233 7.00 18.12 4.39
CA LEU A 233 6.89 19.22 3.44
C LEU A 233 7.94 20.32 3.69
N ALA A 234 8.31 20.58 4.94
CA ALA A 234 9.32 21.58 5.29
C ALA A 234 10.73 21.18 4.82
N ALA A 235 10.98 19.87 4.65
CA ALA A 235 12.23 19.33 4.11
C ALA A 235 12.20 19.17 2.58
N ALA A 236 11.08 19.48 1.92
CA ALA A 236 10.92 19.27 0.49
C ALA A 236 11.71 20.29 -0.34
N GLU A 237 12.59 19.79 -1.20
CA GLU A 237 13.30 20.58 -2.19
C GLU A 237 12.43 20.85 -3.44
N ASP A 238 13.01 21.53 -4.43
CA ASP A 238 12.36 21.75 -5.73
C ASP A 238 12.07 20.40 -6.41
N GLY A 239 10.81 20.20 -6.79
CA GLY A 239 10.35 18.95 -7.41
C GLY A 239 9.99 17.83 -6.42
N ASP A 240 10.17 18.04 -5.11
CA ASP A 240 9.78 17.04 -4.09
C ASP A 240 8.33 17.15 -3.64
N ALA A 241 7.71 18.32 -3.77
CA ALA A 241 6.33 18.56 -3.35
C ALA A 241 5.42 18.83 -4.56
N ALA A 242 4.16 18.42 -4.45
CA ALA A 242 3.15 18.85 -5.39
C ALA A 242 2.94 20.37 -5.26
N CYS A 243 2.57 21.00 -6.37
CA CYS A 243 2.36 22.43 -6.44
C CYS A 243 1.09 22.73 -7.22
N VAL A 244 0.23 23.57 -6.64
CA VAL A 244 -1.03 23.98 -7.26
C VAL A 244 -0.74 24.90 -8.45
N PRO A 245 -1.14 24.52 -9.68
CA PRO A 245 -0.88 25.31 -10.87
C PRO A 245 -1.76 26.57 -10.90
N ARG A 246 -1.56 27.41 -11.92
CA ARG A 246 -2.35 28.65 -12.14
C ARG A 246 -3.86 28.44 -12.22
N SER A 247 -4.32 27.23 -12.53
CA SER A 247 -5.76 26.90 -12.52
C SER A 247 -6.35 26.81 -11.10
N GLY A 248 -5.52 26.80 -10.05
CA GLY A 248 -5.97 26.68 -8.65
C GLY A 248 -6.41 25.27 -8.26
N GLU A 249 -6.06 24.25 -9.06
CA GLU A 249 -6.56 22.89 -8.86
C GLU A 249 -5.53 21.83 -9.26
N VAL A 250 -5.38 20.81 -8.42
CA VAL A 250 -4.65 19.58 -8.71
C VAL A 250 -5.61 18.39 -8.64
N ARG A 251 -5.52 17.48 -9.61
CA ARG A 251 -6.29 16.23 -9.65
C ARG A 251 -5.34 15.05 -9.69
N TRP A 252 -5.72 13.99 -8.99
CA TRP A 252 -5.01 12.72 -9.06
C TRP A 252 -5.99 11.57 -8.86
N ARG A 253 -5.51 10.36 -9.16
CA ARG A 253 -6.27 9.13 -9.03
C ARG A 253 -5.45 8.10 -8.28
N LEU A 254 -6.07 7.51 -7.26
CA LEU A 254 -5.62 6.26 -6.66
C LEU A 254 -6.44 5.10 -7.24
N THR A 255 -5.77 4.12 -7.81
CA THR A 255 -6.35 2.83 -8.20
C THR A 255 -5.89 1.76 -7.22
N VAL A 256 -6.84 1.01 -6.68
CA VAL A 256 -6.59 -0.18 -5.86
C VAL A 256 -7.19 -1.38 -6.59
N ALA A 257 -6.45 -2.48 -6.70
CA ALA A 257 -6.97 -3.72 -7.26
C ALA A 257 -6.45 -4.91 -6.47
N ALA A 258 -7.27 -5.95 -6.30
CA ALA A 258 -6.84 -7.15 -5.60
C ALA A 258 -7.09 -8.40 -6.43
N GLN A 259 -6.17 -9.34 -6.37
CA GLN A 259 -6.33 -10.65 -7.00
C GLN A 259 -6.34 -11.73 -5.93
N ALA A 260 -7.37 -12.57 -5.97
CA ALA A 260 -7.40 -13.83 -5.25
C ALA A 260 -6.47 -14.84 -5.96
N PRO A 261 -6.03 -15.91 -5.25
CA PRO A 261 -5.50 -17.08 -5.96
C PRO A 261 -6.45 -17.50 -7.07
N GLU A 262 -5.91 -17.88 -8.23
CA GLU A 262 -6.67 -18.74 -9.12
C GLU A 262 -7.06 -19.99 -8.32
N PRO A 263 -8.35 -20.40 -8.32
CA PRO A 263 -8.72 -21.66 -7.71
C PRO A 263 -7.87 -22.73 -8.39
N TRP A 264 -7.12 -23.51 -7.60
CA TRP A 264 -6.39 -24.67 -8.08
C TRP A 264 -7.33 -25.47 -8.98
N ALA A 265 -7.08 -25.42 -10.30
CA ALA A 265 -7.72 -26.34 -11.21
C ALA A 265 -7.24 -27.72 -10.74
N GLN A 266 -8.16 -28.53 -10.23
CA GLN A 266 -7.85 -29.93 -9.97
C GLN A 266 -7.22 -30.48 -11.25
N PRO A 267 -5.99 -31.04 -11.20
CA PRO A 267 -5.47 -31.75 -12.36
C PRO A 267 -6.52 -32.78 -12.72
N ALA A 268 -6.97 -32.74 -13.98
CA ALA A 268 -7.92 -33.71 -14.50
C ALA A 268 -7.47 -35.11 -14.04
N PRO A 269 -8.39 -35.96 -13.53
CA PRO A 269 -8.02 -37.30 -13.13
C PRO A 269 -7.26 -37.92 -14.28
N ARG A 270 -6.02 -38.37 -14.02
CA ARG A 270 -5.25 -39.13 -15.00
C ARG A 270 -6.15 -40.30 -15.38
N THR A 271 -6.60 -40.32 -16.63
CA THR A 271 -7.12 -41.53 -17.24
C THR A 271 -6.02 -42.57 -17.09
N GLU A 272 -6.23 -43.53 -16.19
CA GLU A 272 -5.36 -44.69 -16.09
C GLU A 272 -5.28 -45.32 -17.48
N PRO A 273 -4.08 -45.65 -17.99
CA PRO A 273 -3.98 -46.43 -19.21
C PRO A 273 -4.67 -47.78 -18.95
N GLU A 274 -5.64 -48.10 -19.80
CA GLU A 274 -6.26 -49.42 -19.85
C GLU A 274 -5.16 -50.48 -19.80
N THR A 275 -5.23 -51.32 -18.77
CA THR A 275 -4.36 -52.47 -18.63
C THR A 275 -4.64 -53.42 -19.78
N ASN A 276 -3.77 -53.35 -20.79
CA ASN A 276 -3.80 -54.25 -21.92
C ASN A 276 -3.54 -55.66 -21.39
N THR A 277 -4.55 -56.51 -21.50
CA THR A 277 -4.52 -57.90 -21.05
C THR A 277 -3.47 -58.65 -21.86
N ALA A 278 -2.47 -59.18 -21.18
CA ALA A 278 -1.49 -60.07 -21.77
C ALA A 278 -2.19 -61.36 -22.21
N SER A 279 -2.21 -61.61 -23.52
CA SER A 279 -2.46 -62.93 -24.08
C SER A 279 -1.17 -63.75 -23.98
N GLU A 280 -1.23 -64.81 -23.18
CA GLU A 280 -0.27 -65.91 -23.19
C GLU A 280 -0.23 -66.55 -24.59
N GLU A 281 0.94 -66.55 -25.22
CA GLU A 281 1.24 -67.46 -26.33
C GLU A 281 2.54 -68.20 -26.02
N THR A 282 2.37 -69.42 -25.53
CA THR A 282 3.38 -70.47 -25.50
C THR A 282 3.55 -71.04 -26.91
N ASP A 283 4.74 -70.92 -27.52
CA ASP A 283 5.38 -72.13 -28.10
C ASP A 283 6.89 -72.02 -28.37
N ARG A 284 7.55 -73.09 -27.94
CA ARG A 284 8.75 -73.81 -28.43
C ARG A 284 9.89 -73.16 -29.24
N LYS A 285 11.07 -73.56 -28.72
CA LYS A 285 12.28 -74.11 -29.39
C LYS A 285 13.16 -73.15 -30.20
N GLY A 286 14.43 -73.09 -29.80
CA GLY A 286 15.50 -72.65 -30.69
C GLY A 286 16.83 -72.42 -29.99
N THR A 287 17.59 -73.49 -29.80
CA THR A 287 19.02 -73.49 -29.47
C THR A 287 19.82 -72.57 -30.42
N ARG A 288 20.71 -71.72 -29.88
CA ARG A 288 22.07 -71.55 -30.42
C ARG A 288 22.96 -70.73 -29.47
N THR A 289 24.18 -71.25 -29.38
CA THR A 289 25.32 -70.86 -28.57
C THR A 289 26.19 -69.80 -29.27
N TRP A 290 27.02 -69.11 -28.48
CA TRP A 290 28.37 -68.55 -28.74
C TRP A 290 28.57 -67.01 -28.77
N ILE A 291 29.24 -66.53 -27.70
CA ILE A 291 30.51 -65.75 -27.65
C ILE A 291 30.67 -64.51 -28.56
N CYS A 292 30.79 -63.32 -27.96
CA CYS A 292 32.01 -62.66 -27.45
C CYS A 292 31.62 -61.65 -26.36
#